data_AF-A0A5D2MN87-F1
#
_entry.id   AF-A0A5D2MN87-F1
#
_cell.length_a   1.000
_cell.length_b   1.000
_cell.length_c   1.000
_cell.angle_alpha   90.00
_cell.angle_beta   90.00
_cell.angle_gamma   90.00
#
_symmetry.space_group_name_H-M   'P 1'
#
loop_
_entity.id
_entity.type
_entity.pdbx_description
1 polymer ?
#
loop_
_entity_poly.entity_id
_entity_poly.type
_entity_poly.pdbx_seq_one_letter_code
_entity_poly.pdbx_strand_id
1 'polypeptide(L)'
;MEIAIIALILAVLLGAFILVPRHGKSAHKNKVKSTVANSKASKSYSKTEVMLHNKRTDCWIIIKDKVYDVTSYVEEHPGGDAILAHAGDDSTEGFYGPQHATRTFDMIDDFYIGDLQK
;
A
#
# COMPACT_ATOMS: atom_id res chain seq x y z
N MET A 1 -23.02 -12.66 43.91
CA MET A 1 -21.55 -12.84 43.71
C MET A 1 -21.11 -12.58 42.28
N GLU A 2 -21.99 -12.66 41.27
CA GLU A 2 -21.61 -12.57 39.86
C GLU A 2 -21.38 -11.13 39.34
N ILE A 3 -22.07 -10.12 39.89
CA ILE A 3 -21.90 -8.70 39.47
C ILE A 3 -20.52 -8.14 39.88
N ALA A 4 -19.94 -8.64 40.97
CA ALA A 4 -18.63 -8.20 41.45
C ALA A 4 -17.46 -8.64 40.55
N ILE A 5 -17.61 -9.78 39.84
CA ILE A 5 -16.58 -10.32 38.96
C ILE A 5 -16.52 -9.55 37.63
N ILE A 6 -17.68 -9.15 37.11
CA ILE A 6 -17.78 -8.39 35.84
C ILE A 6 -17.19 -6.97 35.99
N ALA A 7 -17.41 -6.31 37.13
CA ALA A 7 -16.82 -5.00 37.41
C ALA A 7 -15.28 -5.04 37.51
N LEU A 8 -14.73 -6.15 38.02
CA LEU A 8 -13.29 -6.34 38.19
C LEU A 8 -12.58 -6.58 36.84
N ILE A 9 -13.23 -7.31 35.91
CA ILE A 9 -12.69 -7.58 34.58
C ILE A 9 -12.71 -6.30 33.70
N LEU A 10 -13.76 -5.46 33.80
CA LEU A 10 -13.82 -4.18 33.07
C LEU A 10 -12.80 -3.14 33.57
N ALA A 11 -12.50 -3.13 34.88
CA ALA A 11 -11.50 -2.23 35.44
C ALA A 11 -10.07 -2.57 34.98
N VAL A 12 -9.76 -3.85 34.73
CA VAL A 12 -8.46 -4.29 34.20
C VAL A 12 -8.29 -3.95 32.72
N LEU A 13 -9.37 -4.00 31.93
CA LEU A 13 -9.34 -3.65 30.49
C LEU A 13 -9.27 -2.13 30.25
N LEU A 14 -9.84 -1.30 31.12
CA LEU A 14 -9.71 0.17 31.05
C LEU A 14 -8.38 0.68 31.66
N GLY A 15 -7.82 -0.03 32.65
CA GLY A 15 -6.59 0.36 33.34
C GLY A 15 -5.30 0.22 32.51
N ALA A 16 -5.32 -0.54 31.42
CA ALA A 16 -4.15 -0.74 30.55
C ALA A 16 -3.94 0.37 29.50
N PHE A 17 -4.86 1.33 29.37
CA PHE A 17 -4.78 2.38 28.34
C PHE A 17 -4.05 3.67 28.80
N ILE A 18 -3.64 3.78 30.08
CA ILE A 18 -3.19 5.05 30.68
C ILE A 18 -1.66 5.15 30.84
N LEU A 19 -0.87 4.11 30.54
CA LEU A 19 0.59 4.10 30.78
C LEU A 19 1.46 4.02 29.52
N VAL A 20 0.98 4.51 28.36
CA VAL A 20 1.88 4.80 27.22
C VAL A 20 2.45 6.21 27.40
N PRO A 21 3.77 6.37 27.64
CA PRO A 21 4.38 7.69 27.66
C PRO A 21 4.37 8.25 26.24
N ARG A 22 3.50 9.24 25.96
CA ARG A 22 3.60 10.05 24.74
C ARG A 22 4.81 10.98 24.87
N HIS A 23 5.98 10.49 24.45
CA HIS A 23 7.17 11.30 24.26
C HIS A 23 6.89 12.36 23.18
N GLY A 24 6.68 13.59 23.61
CA GLY A 24 6.61 14.74 22.72
C GLY A 24 8.01 15.13 22.25
N LYS A 25 8.22 15.17 20.93
CA LYS A 25 9.14 16.11 20.27
C LYS A 25 8.56 16.54 18.93
N SER A 26 8.13 17.81 18.90
CA SER A 26 8.09 18.63 17.70
C SER A 26 9.47 18.59 17.03
N ALA A 27 9.50 18.17 15.77
CA ALA A 27 10.62 18.37 14.89
C ALA A 27 10.08 18.53 13.47
N HIS A 28 9.92 19.78 13.07
CA HIS A 28 9.88 20.21 11.68
C HIS A 28 11.13 19.66 10.96
N LYS A 29 11.02 18.46 10.39
CA LYS A 29 12.03 17.91 9.50
C LYS A 29 11.71 18.39 8.10
N ASN A 30 12.39 19.47 7.71
CA ASN A 30 12.70 19.71 6.31
C ASN A 30 13.34 18.44 5.75
N LYS A 31 12.56 17.64 5.02
CA LYS A 31 13.06 16.50 4.26
C LYS A 31 13.75 17.09 3.03
N VAL A 32 14.99 17.52 3.25
CA VAL A 32 15.99 17.64 2.18
C VAL A 32 15.93 16.31 1.45
N LYS A 33 15.44 16.36 0.22
CA LYS A 33 15.35 15.27 -0.73
C LYS A 33 16.79 14.78 -0.93
N SER A 34 17.24 13.85 -0.09
CA SER A 34 18.54 13.23 -0.23
C SER A 34 18.46 12.36 -1.47
N THR A 35 18.94 12.93 -2.56
CA THR A 35 19.44 12.26 -3.75
C THR A 35 20.57 11.31 -3.33
N VAL A 36 20.22 10.22 -2.66
CA VAL A 36 21.04 9.03 -2.62
C VAL A 36 20.43 8.14 -3.68
N ALA A 37 20.99 8.24 -4.89
CA ALA A 37 20.78 7.27 -5.94
C ALA A 37 21.25 5.91 -5.41
N ASN A 38 20.33 5.17 -4.79
CA ASN A 38 20.51 3.76 -4.54
C ASN A 38 20.30 3.07 -5.88
N SER A 39 21.37 2.93 -6.64
CA SER A 39 21.44 2.06 -7.82
C SER A 39 21.33 0.60 -7.38
N LYS A 40 20.16 0.21 -6.83
CA LYS A 40 19.67 -1.15 -7.00
C LYS A 40 19.41 -1.29 -8.48
N ALA A 41 20.04 -2.26 -9.13
CA ALA A 41 19.56 -2.71 -10.44
C ALA A 41 18.05 -2.93 -10.31
N SER A 42 17.24 -2.18 -11.08
CA SER A 42 15.80 -2.41 -11.10
C SER A 42 15.58 -3.84 -11.56
N LYS A 43 14.79 -4.60 -10.80
CA LYS A 43 14.40 -5.94 -11.24
C LYS A 43 13.56 -5.80 -12.51
N SER A 44 13.63 -6.78 -13.40
CA SER A 44 12.81 -6.79 -14.61
C SER A 44 11.99 -8.06 -14.68
N TYR A 45 10.70 -7.91 -14.98
CA TYR A 45 9.71 -8.98 -14.97
C TYR A 45 9.19 -9.22 -16.38
N SER A 46 8.98 -10.49 -16.76
CA SER A 46 8.34 -10.80 -18.04
C SER A 46 6.83 -10.60 -17.95
N LYS A 47 6.14 -10.33 -19.07
CA LYS A 47 4.68 -10.25 -19.07
C LYS A 47 4.04 -11.54 -18.55
N THR A 48 4.58 -12.70 -18.92
CA THR A 48 4.09 -14.01 -18.47
C THR A 48 4.22 -14.19 -16.96
N GLU A 49 5.27 -13.66 -16.35
CA GLU A 49 5.45 -13.68 -14.90
C GLU A 49 4.39 -12.81 -14.20
N VAL A 50 4.19 -11.58 -14.68
CA VAL A 50 3.17 -10.66 -14.13
C VAL A 50 1.77 -11.28 -14.19
N MET A 51 1.44 -11.99 -15.28
CA MET A 51 0.14 -12.67 -15.46
C MET A 51 -0.20 -13.71 -14.40
N LEU A 52 0.79 -14.24 -13.66
CA LEU A 52 0.56 -15.19 -12.57
C LEU A 52 -0.03 -14.51 -11.33
N HIS A 53 0.19 -13.20 -11.17
CA HIS A 53 -0.21 -12.39 -10.03
C HIS A 53 -1.53 -11.67 -10.31
N ASN A 54 -2.60 -12.45 -10.46
CA ASN A 54 -3.93 -12.01 -10.93
C ASN A 54 -5.05 -12.21 -9.91
N LYS A 55 -4.73 -12.33 -8.62
CA LYS A 55 -5.69 -12.62 -7.55
C LYS A 55 -5.78 -11.46 -6.58
N ARG A 56 -6.92 -11.34 -5.89
CA ARG A 56 -7.10 -10.35 -4.81
C ARG A 56 -5.99 -10.37 -3.76
N THR A 57 -5.49 -11.55 -3.41
CA THR A 57 -4.42 -11.74 -2.42
C THR A 57 -3.01 -11.77 -3.02
N ASP A 58 -2.89 -11.54 -4.33
CA ASP A 58 -1.65 -11.58 -5.10
C ASP A 58 -1.88 -10.87 -6.45
N CYS A 59 -1.84 -9.53 -6.43
CA CYS A 59 -2.29 -8.67 -7.52
C CYS A 59 -1.15 -7.76 -7.97
N TRP A 60 -0.61 -8.03 -9.15
CA TRP A 60 0.33 -7.14 -9.82
C TRP A 60 -0.34 -6.48 -11.02
N ILE A 61 0.11 -5.27 -11.34
CA ILE A 61 -0.35 -4.53 -12.51
C ILE A 61 0.82 -3.88 -13.24
N ILE A 62 0.64 -3.65 -14.54
CA ILE A 62 1.57 -2.87 -15.36
C ILE A 62 1.01 -1.47 -15.59
N ILE A 63 1.83 -0.44 -15.39
CA ILE A 63 1.52 0.94 -15.79
C ILE A 63 2.74 1.53 -16.48
N LYS A 64 2.63 1.85 -17.78
CA LYS A 64 3.72 2.40 -18.61
C LYS A 64 5.05 1.64 -18.44
N ASP A 65 5.04 0.35 -18.78
CA ASP A 65 6.20 -0.56 -18.72
C ASP A 65 6.84 -0.71 -17.33
N LYS A 66 6.11 -0.35 -16.27
CA LYS A 66 6.52 -0.56 -14.87
C LYS A 66 5.58 -1.53 -14.19
N VAL A 67 6.12 -2.38 -13.33
CA VAL A 67 5.39 -3.40 -12.60
C VAL A 67 5.23 -2.99 -11.15
N TYR A 68 4.00 -3.11 -10.67
CA TYR A 68 3.60 -2.72 -9.32
C TYR A 68 2.92 -3.88 -8.62
N ASP A 69 3.31 -4.16 -7.37
CA ASP A 69 2.61 -5.07 -6.48
C ASP A 69 1.61 -4.27 -5.64
N VAL A 70 0.35 -4.27 -6.04
CA VAL A 70 -0.73 -3.54 -5.38
C VAL A 70 -1.51 -4.41 -4.40
N THR A 71 -1.03 -5.62 -4.09
CA THR A 71 -1.73 -6.60 -3.24
C THR A 71 -2.17 -6.01 -1.91
N SER A 72 -1.29 -5.23 -1.26
CA SER A 72 -1.58 -4.61 0.04
C SER A 72 -2.60 -3.47 -0.01
N TYR A 73 -2.88 -2.94 -1.21
CA TYR A 73 -3.77 -1.80 -1.41
C TYR A 73 -5.15 -2.18 -1.96
N VAL A 74 -5.34 -3.44 -2.38
CA VAL A 74 -6.59 -3.89 -3.00
C VAL A 74 -7.83 -3.56 -2.16
N GLU A 75 -7.75 -3.77 -0.84
CA GLU A 75 -8.88 -3.50 0.08
C GLU A 75 -9.04 -2.02 0.43
N GLU A 76 -8.00 -1.20 0.24
CA GLU A 76 -8.01 0.23 0.53
C GLU A 76 -8.38 1.08 -0.68
N HIS A 77 -8.44 0.47 -1.87
CA HIS A 77 -8.71 1.15 -3.13
C HIS A 77 -10.11 1.80 -3.12
N PRO A 78 -10.24 3.15 -3.23
CA PRO A 78 -11.53 3.83 -3.17
C PRO A 78 -12.50 3.44 -4.30
N GLY A 79 -11.99 2.97 -5.44
CA GLY A 79 -12.79 2.42 -6.54
C GLY A 79 -13.23 0.97 -6.33
N GLY A 80 -12.95 0.37 -5.17
CA GLY A 80 -13.25 -1.02 -4.85
C GLY A 80 -12.62 -2.00 -5.84
N ASP A 81 -13.42 -2.98 -6.26
CA ASP A 81 -12.99 -4.08 -7.14
C ASP A 81 -12.53 -3.64 -8.53
N ALA A 82 -12.71 -2.36 -8.91
CA ALA A 82 -12.18 -1.83 -10.16
C ALA A 82 -10.65 -1.98 -10.29
N ILE A 83 -9.91 -2.07 -9.18
CA ILE A 83 -8.46 -2.35 -9.18
C ILE A 83 -8.13 -3.74 -9.75
N LEU A 84 -9.08 -4.69 -9.69
CA LEU A 84 -8.88 -6.06 -10.14
C LEU A 84 -9.20 -6.27 -11.62
N ALA A 85 -9.74 -5.26 -12.32
CA ALA A 85 -10.17 -5.38 -13.72
C ALA A 85 -9.05 -5.87 -14.66
N HIS A 86 -7.81 -5.54 -14.33
CA HIS A 86 -6.60 -5.90 -15.08
C HIS A 86 -5.52 -6.49 -14.18
N ALA A 87 -5.92 -7.23 -13.13
CA ALA A 87 -4.97 -7.96 -12.29
C ALA A 87 -4.13 -8.93 -13.14
N GLY A 88 -2.81 -8.83 -13.03
CA GLY A 88 -1.84 -9.56 -13.84
C GLY A 88 -1.62 -9.00 -15.26
N ASP A 89 -2.11 -7.81 -15.59
CA ASP A 89 -1.97 -7.22 -16.94
C ASP A 89 -1.77 -5.69 -16.92
N ASP A 90 -1.74 -5.09 -18.11
CA ASP A 90 -1.64 -3.65 -18.31
C ASP A 90 -2.91 -2.91 -17.87
N SER A 91 -2.73 -2.02 -16.90
CA SER A 91 -3.75 -1.17 -16.32
C SER A 91 -3.55 0.30 -16.68
N THR A 92 -2.67 0.64 -17.63
CA THR A 92 -2.28 2.02 -17.95
C THR A 92 -3.48 2.89 -18.30
N GLU A 93 -4.37 2.43 -19.19
CA GLU A 93 -5.55 3.21 -19.59
C GLU A 93 -6.51 3.42 -18.42
N GLY A 94 -6.77 2.37 -17.63
CA GLY A 94 -7.61 2.47 -16.44
C GLY A 94 -7.00 3.38 -15.36
N PHE A 95 -5.69 3.34 -15.18
CA PHE A 95 -4.98 4.17 -14.20
C PHE A 95 -5.01 5.65 -14.56
N TYR A 96 -4.83 6.02 -15.83
CA TYR A 96 -4.88 7.42 -16.29
C TYR A 96 -6.28 7.91 -16.68
N GLY A 97 -7.32 7.12 -16.45
CA GLY A 97 -8.70 7.50 -16.70
C GLY A 97 -9.22 8.61 -15.77
N PRO A 98 -10.40 9.16 -16.07
CA PRO A 98 -10.98 10.30 -15.33
C PRO A 98 -11.33 10.01 -13.86
N GLN A 99 -11.30 8.75 -13.44
CA GLN A 99 -11.55 8.34 -12.04
C GLN A 99 -10.43 8.74 -11.07
N HIS A 100 -9.21 9.02 -11.56
CA HIS A 100 -8.07 9.39 -10.71
C HIS A 100 -7.69 10.87 -10.92
N ALA A 101 -7.64 11.63 -9.82
CA ALA A 101 -7.05 12.96 -9.85
C ALA A 101 -5.53 12.88 -10.04
N THR A 102 -4.90 13.86 -10.67
CA THR A 102 -3.44 13.85 -10.95
C THR A 102 -2.58 13.65 -9.70
N ARG A 103 -3.02 14.19 -8.55
CA ARG A 103 -2.34 14.03 -7.25
C ARG A 103 -2.38 12.59 -6.70
N THR A 104 -3.26 11.73 -7.22
CA THR A 104 -3.36 10.32 -6.80
C THR A 104 -2.17 9.51 -7.31
N PHE A 105 -1.47 9.98 -8.35
CA PHE A 105 -0.35 9.27 -8.96
C PHE A 105 0.90 9.25 -8.08
N ASP A 106 1.01 10.11 -7.07
CA ASP A 106 2.18 10.17 -6.18
C ASP A 106 2.31 8.92 -5.29
N MET A 107 1.24 8.16 -5.07
CA MET A 107 1.25 6.98 -4.20
C MET A 107 1.67 5.69 -4.91
N ILE A 108 1.62 5.64 -6.25
CA ILE A 108 1.87 4.38 -6.99
C ILE A 108 3.32 3.91 -6.87
N ASP A 109 4.24 4.85 -6.64
CA ASP A 109 5.68 4.58 -6.50
C ASP A 109 5.99 3.69 -5.27
N ASP A 110 5.14 3.71 -4.24
CA ASP A 110 5.30 2.85 -3.05
C ASP A 110 5.10 1.36 -3.37
N PHE A 111 4.39 1.06 -4.47
CA PHE A 111 4.10 -0.30 -4.94
C PHE A 111 5.04 -0.78 -6.04
N TYR A 112 5.99 0.05 -6.49
CA TYR A 112 6.88 -0.30 -7.60
C TYR A 112 7.85 -1.42 -7.21
N ILE A 113 7.88 -2.48 -8.02
CA ILE A 113 8.78 -3.63 -7.79
C ILE A 113 9.83 -3.82 -8.89
N GLY A 114 9.63 -3.23 -10.08
CA GLY A 114 10.57 -3.33 -11.19
C GLY A 114 10.00 -2.89 -12.53
N ASP A 115 10.78 -3.04 -13.58
CA ASP A 115 10.40 -2.68 -14.94
C ASP A 115 9.88 -3.92 -15.70
N LEU A 116 9.05 -3.71 -16.72
CA LEU A 116 8.63 -4.76 -17.64
C LEU A 116 9.76 -5.05 -18.63
N GLN A 117 10.03 -6.34 -18.88
CA GLN A 117 10.96 -6.76 -19.93
C GLN A 117 10.41 -6.38 -21.32
N LYS A 118 11.28 -5.84 -22.17
CA LYS A 118 10.96 -5.47 -23.55
C LYS A 118 10.97 -6.67 -24.48
#